data_AF-A0A828Z574-F1
#
_entry.id   AF-A0A828Z574-F1
#
_cell.length_a   1.000
_cell.length_b   1.000
_cell.length_c   1.000
_cell.angle_alpha   90.00
_cell.angle_beta   90.00
_cell.angle_gamma   90.00
#
_symmetry.space_group_name_H-M   'P 1'
#
loop_
_entity.id
_entity.type
_entity.pdbx_description
1 polymer ?
#
loop_
_entity_poly.entity_id
_entity_poly.type
_entity_poly.pdbx_seq_one_letter_code
_entity_poly.pdbx_strand_id
1 'polypeptide(L)'
;MNTAEIFNYKSFLQLGILYFHAFGVGIGLILGFSKLFSDDNFNKSYGTVLYSTVIFLILNNGILIDQGTLRNESRILFGFYYSLVLYSSLAAFVCFKYVLESLDNPWIYCKRLLGTIPITILLSYFIPDLYFISFVDILGFVISIFTFIWSLSRVLNTNKSILHYNFPFLSFLISICFVFDFLGSVFF
;
A
#
# COMPACT_ATOMS: atom_id res chain seq x y z
N MET A 1 3.80 21.06 -32.39
CA MET A 1 3.13 19.80 -32.00
C MET A 1 1.64 20.02 -32.18
N ASN A 2 1.00 19.24 -33.06
CA ASN A 2 -0.44 19.39 -33.32
C ASN A 2 -1.25 18.78 -32.17
N THR A 3 -2.41 19.35 -31.85
CA THR A 3 -3.33 18.87 -30.80
C THR A 3 -3.72 17.40 -30.96
N ALA A 4 -3.79 16.91 -32.21
CA ALA A 4 -4.02 15.50 -32.52
C ALA A 4 -2.87 14.57 -32.09
N GLU A 5 -1.61 15.00 -32.19
CA GLU A 5 -0.45 14.22 -31.73
C GLU A 5 -0.36 14.16 -30.21
N ILE A 6 -0.69 15.27 -29.53
CA ILE A 6 -0.74 15.34 -28.06
C ILE A 6 -1.85 14.42 -27.52
N PHE A 7 -3.01 14.40 -28.16
CA PHE A 7 -4.13 13.51 -27.79
C PHE A 7 -3.76 12.04 -27.98
N ASN A 8 -3.07 11.71 -29.07
CA ASN A 8 -2.62 10.35 -29.36
C ASN A 8 -1.54 9.88 -28.36
N TYR A 9 -0.59 10.75 -28.00
CA TYR A 9 0.41 10.47 -26.97
C TYR A 9 -0.20 10.28 -25.58
N LYS A 10 -1.13 11.15 -25.17
CA LYS A 10 -1.84 11.03 -23.88
C LYS A 10 -2.64 9.73 -23.81
N SER A 11 -3.34 9.38 -24.89
CA SER A 11 -4.14 8.14 -24.96
C SER A 11 -3.26 6.89 -24.91
N PHE A 12 -2.13 6.88 -25.63
CA PHE A 12 -1.15 5.81 -25.59
C PHE A 12 -0.56 5.63 -24.18
N LEU A 13 -0.22 6.73 -23.51
CA LEU A 13 0.35 6.72 -22.17
C LEU A 13 -0.65 6.24 -21.11
N GLN A 14 -1.92 6.67 -21.21
CA GLN A 14 -3.01 6.16 -20.37
C GLN A 14 -3.23 4.66 -20.57
N LEU A 15 -3.23 4.19 -21.82
CA LEU A 15 -3.37 2.77 -22.15
C LEU A 15 -2.18 1.96 -21.62
N GLY A 16 -0.97 2.48 -21.74
CA GLY A 16 0.23 1.87 -21.16
C GLY A 16 0.12 1.72 -19.64
N ILE A 17 -0.23 2.80 -18.92
CA ILE A 17 -0.43 2.78 -17.46
C ILE A 17 -1.50 1.75 -17.07
N LEU A 18 -2.61 1.68 -17.80
CA LEU A 18 -3.67 0.70 -17.57
C LEU A 18 -3.15 -0.74 -17.65
N TYR A 19 -2.42 -1.08 -18.72
CA TYR A 19 -1.88 -2.43 -18.90
C TYR A 19 -0.83 -2.78 -17.84
N PHE A 20 0.08 -1.86 -17.53
CA PHE A 20 1.08 -2.05 -16.47
C PHE A 20 0.42 -2.25 -15.10
N HIS A 21 -0.59 -1.45 -14.78
CA HIS A 21 -1.36 -1.60 -13.55
C HIS A 21 -2.07 -2.97 -13.50
N ALA A 22 -2.81 -3.33 -14.54
CA ALA A 22 -3.55 -4.59 -14.61
C ALA A 22 -2.61 -5.81 -14.50
N PHE A 23 -1.45 -5.75 -15.14
CA PHE A 23 -0.42 -6.78 -15.05
C PHE A 23 0.14 -6.91 -13.63
N GLY A 24 0.46 -5.78 -12.97
CA GLY A 24 0.91 -5.76 -11.58
C GLY A 24 -0.12 -6.35 -10.61
N VAL A 25 -1.39 -5.96 -10.77
CA VAL A 25 -2.53 -6.53 -10.02
C VAL A 25 -2.65 -8.04 -10.26
N GLY A 26 -2.57 -8.49 -11.51
CA GLY A 26 -2.67 -9.91 -11.87
C GLY A 26 -1.56 -10.76 -11.24
N ILE A 27 -0.30 -10.32 -11.32
CA ILE A 27 0.83 -10.99 -10.66
C ILE A 27 0.64 -11.00 -9.15
N GLY A 28 0.25 -9.86 -8.57
CA GLY A 28 0.03 -9.73 -7.14
C GLY A 28 -1.04 -10.68 -6.62
N LEU A 29 -2.13 -10.90 -7.36
CA LEU A 29 -3.17 -11.88 -7.00
C LEU A 29 -2.63 -13.30 -6.99
N ILE A 30 -1.93 -13.71 -8.05
CA ILE A 30 -1.41 -15.09 -8.19
C ILE A 30 -0.39 -15.38 -7.09
N LEU A 31 0.57 -14.47 -6.89
CA LEU A 31 1.59 -14.61 -5.84
C LEU A 31 0.97 -14.51 -4.45
N GLY A 32 0.04 -13.58 -4.24
CA GLY A 32 -0.69 -13.43 -2.99
C GLY A 32 -1.41 -14.71 -2.60
N PHE A 33 -2.16 -15.32 -3.53
CA PHE A 33 -2.85 -16.60 -3.32
C PHE A 33 -1.87 -17.70 -2.93
N SER A 34 -0.83 -17.90 -3.74
CA SER A 34 0.18 -18.93 -3.51
C SER A 34 0.83 -18.80 -2.12
N LYS A 35 1.10 -17.56 -1.69
CA LYS A 35 1.76 -17.28 -0.41
C LYS A 35 0.81 -17.39 0.79
N LEU A 36 -0.42 -16.88 0.67
CA LEU A 36 -1.43 -16.90 1.74
C LEU A 36 -1.83 -18.32 2.14
N PHE A 37 -1.86 -19.26 1.20
CA PHE A 37 -2.25 -20.66 1.43
C PHE A 37 -1.06 -21.61 1.66
N SER A 38 0.16 -21.09 1.75
CA SER A 38 1.32 -21.90 2.13
C SER A 38 1.31 -22.25 3.62
N ASP A 39 2.08 -23.25 4.06
CA ASP A 39 2.15 -23.63 5.48
C ASP A 39 3.03 -22.71 6.35
N ASP A 40 3.94 -21.96 5.72
CA ASP A 40 4.89 -21.09 6.40
C ASP A 40 4.27 -19.76 6.87
N ASN A 41 4.47 -19.41 8.14
CA ASN A 41 3.89 -18.22 8.75
C ASN A 41 4.35 -16.91 8.09
N PHE A 42 5.60 -16.86 7.60
CA PHE A 42 6.09 -15.69 6.90
C PHE A 42 5.43 -15.54 5.54
N ASN A 43 5.36 -16.61 4.73
CA ASN A 43 4.67 -16.60 3.45
C ASN A 43 3.19 -16.21 3.62
N LYS A 44 2.48 -16.72 4.64
CA LYS A 44 1.11 -16.26 4.94
C LYS A 44 1.04 -14.75 5.16
N SER A 45 1.93 -14.22 5.98
CA SER A 45 2.01 -12.79 6.30
C SER A 45 2.31 -11.95 5.06
N TYR A 46 3.29 -12.37 4.26
CA TYR A 46 3.63 -11.74 3.00
C TYR A 46 2.47 -11.80 1.99
N GLY A 47 1.75 -12.91 1.95
CA GLY A 47 0.52 -13.06 1.17
C GLY A 47 -0.52 -12.01 1.54
N THR A 48 -0.68 -11.68 2.82
CA THR A 48 -1.61 -10.60 3.23
C THR A 48 -1.16 -9.21 2.81
N VAL A 49 0.14 -8.93 2.79
CA VAL A 49 0.67 -7.67 2.24
C VAL A 49 0.28 -7.57 0.76
N LEU A 50 0.58 -8.60 -0.03
CA LEU A 50 0.24 -8.64 -1.46
C LEU A 50 -1.26 -8.47 -1.69
N TYR A 51 -2.10 -9.22 -0.98
CA TYR A 51 -3.54 -9.12 -1.15
C TYR A 51 -4.10 -7.75 -0.77
N SER A 52 -3.67 -7.19 0.36
CA SER A 52 -4.15 -5.88 0.78
C SER A 52 -3.74 -4.78 -0.21
N THR A 53 -2.50 -4.80 -0.70
CA THR A 53 -2.03 -3.88 -1.74
C THR A 53 -2.80 -4.06 -3.05
N VAL A 54 -3.06 -5.31 -3.47
CA VAL A 54 -3.78 -5.57 -4.72
C VAL A 54 -5.25 -5.15 -4.63
N ILE A 55 -5.94 -5.49 -3.54
CA ILE A 55 -7.34 -5.06 -3.35
C ILE A 55 -7.40 -3.53 -3.29
N PHE A 56 -6.44 -2.89 -2.59
CA PHE A 56 -6.30 -1.44 -2.63
C PHE A 56 -6.12 -0.92 -4.06
N LEU A 57 -5.22 -1.49 -4.86
CA LEU A 57 -4.98 -1.05 -6.24
C LEU A 57 -6.20 -1.23 -7.15
N ILE A 58 -6.94 -2.33 -6.98
CA ILE A 58 -8.20 -2.57 -7.70
C ILE A 58 -9.23 -1.48 -7.36
N LEU A 59 -9.30 -1.08 -6.09
CA LEU A 59 -10.19 -0.02 -5.62
C LEU A 59 -9.66 1.39 -5.97
N ASN A 60 -8.33 1.57 -6.10
CA ASN A 60 -7.64 2.84 -6.36
C ASN A 60 -7.68 3.27 -7.83
N ASN A 61 -8.64 2.78 -8.58
CA ASN A 61 -8.66 3.00 -10.00
C ASN A 61 -9.69 4.06 -10.33
N GLY A 62 -9.23 5.31 -10.51
CA GLY A 62 -9.84 6.28 -11.43
C GLY A 62 -9.95 5.79 -12.90
N ILE A 63 -9.99 4.47 -13.09
CA ILE A 63 -10.15 3.64 -14.28
C ILE A 63 -11.42 2.75 -14.13
N LEU A 64 -11.79 2.31 -12.92
CA LEU A 64 -12.97 1.46 -12.63
C LEU A 64 -14.03 2.18 -11.77
N ILE A 65 -13.62 3.00 -10.80
CA ILE A 65 -14.50 3.81 -9.95
C ILE A 65 -13.87 5.20 -9.84
N ASP A 66 -14.57 6.24 -10.27
CA ASP A 66 -14.05 7.60 -10.14
C ASP A 66 -13.87 7.95 -8.65
N GLN A 67 -12.82 8.70 -8.32
CA GLN A 67 -12.46 8.98 -6.93
C GLN A 67 -13.58 9.77 -6.22
N GLY A 68 -14.38 10.51 -6.99
CA GLY A 68 -15.63 11.13 -6.54
C GLY A 68 -16.77 10.14 -6.26
N THR A 69 -16.86 9.02 -6.98
CA THR A 69 -17.88 7.97 -6.74
C THR A 69 -17.55 7.11 -5.53
N LEU A 70 -16.27 6.76 -5.31
CA LEU A 70 -15.86 5.98 -4.12
C LEU A 70 -16.15 6.72 -2.81
N ARG A 71 -16.08 8.05 -2.84
CA ARG A 71 -16.42 8.96 -1.74
C ARG A 71 -17.93 9.13 -1.53
N ASN A 72 -18.74 9.09 -2.60
CA ASN A 72 -20.18 9.33 -2.55
C ASN A 72 -21.06 8.09 -2.37
N GLU A 73 -20.63 6.91 -2.83
CA GLU A 73 -21.53 5.74 -2.88
C GLU A 73 -21.62 4.96 -1.56
N SER A 74 -20.52 4.81 -0.80
CA SER A 74 -20.60 4.24 0.55
C SER A 74 -19.40 4.58 1.44
N ARG A 75 -19.68 5.14 2.62
CA ARG A 75 -18.65 5.40 3.65
C ARG A 75 -17.90 4.16 4.12
N ILE A 76 -18.57 3.00 4.06
CA ILE A 76 -17.97 1.71 4.40
C ILE A 76 -16.85 1.38 3.40
N LEU A 77 -17.11 1.51 2.09
CA LEU A 77 -16.13 1.23 1.05
C LEU A 77 -14.97 2.22 1.11
N PHE A 78 -15.27 3.51 1.33
CA PHE A 78 -14.26 4.55 1.53
C PHE A 78 -13.35 4.26 2.72
N GLY A 79 -13.92 3.94 3.89
CA GLY A 79 -13.16 3.56 5.07
C GLY A 79 -12.38 2.26 4.89
N PHE A 80 -12.97 1.27 4.20
CA PHE A 80 -12.32 0.00 3.89
C PHE A 80 -11.11 0.20 2.98
N TYR A 81 -11.23 1.03 1.94
CA TYR A 81 -10.14 1.39 1.03
C TYR A 81 -8.93 1.94 1.79
N TYR A 82 -9.12 2.98 2.61
CA TYR A 82 -8.02 3.57 3.38
C TYR A 82 -7.49 2.62 4.47
N SER A 83 -8.33 1.71 4.97
CA SER A 83 -7.89 0.69 5.91
C SER A 83 -6.92 -0.32 5.29
N LEU A 84 -7.08 -0.65 4.00
CA LEU A 84 -6.16 -1.53 3.27
C LEU A 84 -4.79 -0.87 3.07
N VAL A 85 -4.77 0.45 2.88
CA VAL A 85 -3.52 1.24 2.80
C VAL A 85 -2.75 1.16 4.12
N LEU A 86 -3.42 1.42 5.25
CA LEU A 86 -2.79 1.33 6.56
C LEU A 86 -2.39 -0.11 6.92
N TYR A 87 -3.27 -1.08 6.65
CA TYR A 87 -2.97 -2.49 6.89
C TYR A 87 -1.75 -2.95 6.10
N SER A 88 -1.69 -2.66 4.79
CA SER A 88 -0.58 -3.09 3.93
C SER A 88 0.75 -2.50 4.40
N SER A 89 0.76 -1.22 4.77
CA SER A 89 1.95 -0.52 5.30
C SER A 89 2.44 -1.12 6.61
N LEU A 90 1.52 -1.39 7.56
CA LEU A 90 1.86 -2.02 8.83
C LEU A 90 2.29 -3.49 8.68
N ALA A 91 1.62 -4.24 7.81
CA ALA A 91 1.96 -5.62 7.53
C ALA A 91 3.33 -5.75 6.83
N ALA A 92 3.68 -4.81 5.93
CA ALA A 92 5.02 -4.73 5.34
C ALA A 92 6.09 -4.50 6.41
N PHE A 93 5.84 -3.58 7.35
CA PHE A 93 6.73 -3.36 8.50
C PHE A 93 6.90 -4.62 9.36
N VAL A 94 5.82 -5.36 9.64
CA VAL A 94 5.89 -6.64 10.38
C VAL A 94 6.73 -7.67 9.64
N CYS A 95 6.56 -7.79 8.31
CA CYS A 95 7.37 -8.67 7.48
C CYS A 95 8.86 -8.27 7.52
N PHE A 96 9.18 -6.98 7.50
CA PHE A 96 10.57 -6.51 7.58
C PHE A 96 11.17 -6.81 8.96
N LYS A 97 10.37 -6.67 10.03
CA LYS A 97 10.78 -7.07 11.37
C LYS A 97 11.14 -8.55 11.44
N TYR A 98 10.35 -9.42 10.82
CA TYR A 98 10.66 -10.85 10.76
C TYR A 98 11.95 -11.12 9.97
N VAL A 99 12.07 -10.58 8.75
CA VAL A 99 13.24 -10.82 7.88
C VAL A 99 14.54 -10.30 8.52
N LEU A 100 14.48 -9.19 9.25
CA LEU A 100 15.63 -8.62 9.95
C LEU A 100 15.79 -9.15 11.39
N GLU A 101 15.21 -10.32 11.68
CA GLU A 101 15.39 -11.11 12.91
C GLU A 101 15.03 -10.33 14.18
N SER A 102 13.96 -9.53 14.11
CA SER A 102 13.42 -8.75 15.23
C SER A 102 12.08 -9.29 15.74
N LEU A 103 11.53 -10.33 15.12
CA LEU A 103 10.21 -10.87 15.42
C LEU A 103 10.12 -12.34 14.99
N ASP A 104 9.52 -13.19 15.82
CA ASP A 104 9.53 -14.66 15.58
C ASP A 104 8.35 -15.15 14.74
N ASN A 105 7.18 -14.54 14.88
CA ASN A 105 5.96 -15.00 14.19
C ASN A 105 5.16 -13.84 13.62
N PRO A 106 5.37 -13.47 12.33
CA PRO A 106 4.73 -12.32 11.71
C PRO A 106 3.22 -12.52 11.54
N TRP A 107 2.78 -13.78 11.42
CA TRP A 107 1.39 -14.12 11.14
C TRP A 107 0.43 -13.69 12.24
N ILE A 108 0.85 -13.85 13.50
CA ILE A 108 0.03 -13.44 14.65
C ILE A 108 -0.16 -11.92 14.65
N TYR A 109 0.87 -11.16 14.31
CA TYR A 109 0.78 -9.69 14.24
C TYR A 109 -0.08 -9.25 13.07
N CYS A 110 0.08 -9.84 11.87
CA CYS A 110 -0.79 -9.55 10.73
C CYS A 110 -2.27 -9.83 11.04
N LYS A 111 -2.60 -10.94 11.72
CA LYS A 111 -3.98 -11.21 12.17
C LYS A 111 -4.51 -10.14 13.12
N ARG A 112 -3.68 -9.67 14.05
CA ARG A 112 -4.07 -8.59 14.98
C ARG A 112 -4.27 -7.27 14.24
N LEU A 113 -3.45 -7.01 13.22
CA LEU A 113 -3.57 -5.83 12.37
C LEU A 113 -4.88 -5.80 11.60
N LEU A 114 -5.59 -6.92 11.37
CA LEU A 114 -6.93 -6.87 10.78
C LEU A 114 -7.92 -6.02 11.58
N GLY A 115 -7.67 -5.80 12.88
CA GLY A 115 -8.42 -4.85 13.70
C GLY A 115 -8.34 -3.39 13.21
N THR A 116 -7.33 -3.02 12.42
CA THR A 116 -7.25 -1.67 11.83
C THR A 116 -8.37 -1.43 10.83
N ILE A 117 -8.93 -2.48 10.21
CA ILE A 117 -10.03 -2.39 9.25
C ILE A 117 -11.29 -1.79 9.87
N PRO A 118 -11.92 -2.41 10.89
CA PRO A 118 -13.11 -1.84 11.51
C PRO A 118 -12.84 -0.49 12.18
N ILE A 119 -11.65 -0.26 12.74
CA ILE A 119 -11.28 1.02 13.36
C ILE A 119 -11.24 2.13 12.31
N THR A 120 -10.59 1.91 11.18
CA THR A 120 -10.45 2.91 10.11
C THR A 120 -11.80 3.18 9.44
N ILE A 121 -12.63 2.14 9.25
CA ILE A 121 -14.01 2.29 8.80
C ILE A 121 -14.79 3.16 9.78
N LEU A 122 -14.70 2.90 11.08
CA LEU A 122 -15.41 3.69 12.09
C LEU A 122 -14.94 5.16 12.08
N LEU A 123 -13.63 5.41 11.99
CA LEU A 123 -13.06 6.76 11.92
C LEU A 123 -13.52 7.53 10.68
N SER A 124 -13.75 6.86 9.55
CA SER A 124 -14.27 7.50 8.34
C SER A 124 -15.67 8.09 8.54
N TYR A 125 -16.42 7.63 9.55
CA TYR A 125 -17.72 8.23 9.90
C TYR A 125 -17.61 9.53 10.70
N PHE A 126 -16.51 9.72 11.42
CA PHE A 126 -16.37 10.85 12.34
C PHE A 126 -15.58 12.04 11.75
N ILE A 127 -14.76 11.79 10.74
CA ILE A 127 -13.85 12.78 10.17
C ILE A 127 -14.35 13.20 8.77
N PRO A 128 -14.32 14.50 8.41
CA PRO A 128 -14.63 14.91 7.04
C PRO A 128 -13.60 14.36 6.05
N ASP A 129 -14.05 14.06 4.83
CA ASP A 129 -13.30 13.27 3.86
C ASP A 129 -11.86 13.75 3.65
N LEU A 130 -11.63 15.03 3.32
CA LEU A 130 -10.28 15.57 3.08
C LEU A 130 -9.34 15.37 4.29
N TYR A 131 -9.82 15.66 5.50
CA TYR A 131 -9.02 15.48 6.72
C TYR A 131 -8.73 14.01 6.99
N PHE A 132 -9.67 13.12 6.67
CA PHE A 132 -9.49 11.68 6.82
C PHE A 132 -8.42 11.14 5.87
N ILE A 133 -8.48 11.54 4.59
CA ILE A 133 -7.49 11.16 3.57
C ILE A 133 -6.10 11.64 4.00
N SER A 134 -5.96 12.94 4.28
CA SER A 134 -4.70 13.52 4.74
C SER A 134 -4.17 12.84 6.01
N PHE A 135 -5.05 12.49 6.95
CA PHE A 135 -4.65 11.78 8.16
C PHE A 135 -4.08 10.40 7.86
N VAL A 136 -4.72 9.63 6.98
CA VAL A 136 -4.26 8.30 6.58
C VAL A 136 -2.94 8.39 5.83
N ASP A 137 -2.79 9.35 4.92
CA ASP A 137 -1.55 9.55 4.15
C ASP A 137 -0.37 9.95 5.05
N ILE A 138 -0.60 10.85 6.01
CA ILE A 138 0.42 11.22 7.01
C ILE A 138 0.80 10.01 7.86
N LEU A 139 -0.16 9.20 8.30
CA LEU A 139 0.14 7.98 9.06
C LEU A 139 0.95 6.99 8.22
N GLY A 140 0.55 6.75 6.96
CA GLY A 140 1.28 5.90 6.03
C GLY A 140 2.71 6.39 5.78
N PHE A 141 2.88 7.70 5.60
CA PHE A 141 4.19 8.34 5.50
C PHE A 141 5.03 8.12 6.76
N VAL A 142 4.48 8.34 7.95
CA VAL A 142 5.18 8.12 9.23
C VAL A 142 5.60 6.66 9.39
N ILE A 143 4.72 5.71 9.07
CA ILE A 143 5.02 4.27 9.13
C ILE A 143 6.14 3.90 8.16
N SER A 144 6.07 4.39 6.92
CA SER A 144 7.05 4.06 5.87
C SER A 144 8.42 4.71 6.11
N ILE A 145 8.48 5.96 6.58
CA ILE A 145 9.76 6.61 6.91
C ILE A 145 10.40 5.97 8.15
N PHE A 146 9.59 5.63 9.16
CA PHE A 146 10.07 4.91 10.33
C PHE A 146 10.62 3.53 9.94
N THR A 147 9.89 2.80 9.10
CA THR A 147 10.31 1.50 8.56
C THR A 147 11.61 1.62 7.77
N PHE A 148 11.76 2.68 6.96
CA PHE A 148 12.98 2.96 6.21
C PHE A 148 14.18 3.16 7.15
N ILE A 149 14.09 4.13 8.06
CA ILE A 149 15.18 4.48 8.98
C ILE A 149 15.56 3.27 9.83
N TRP A 150 14.56 2.57 10.38
CA TRP A 150 14.78 1.39 11.21
C TRP A 150 15.44 0.24 10.44
N SER A 151 14.91 -0.10 9.25
CA SER A 151 15.45 -1.20 8.45
C SER A 151 16.84 -0.90 7.91
N LEU A 152 17.10 0.35 7.49
CA LEU A 152 18.43 0.79 7.07
C LEU A 152 19.43 0.70 8.23
N SER A 153 19.08 1.23 9.41
CA SER A 153 19.93 1.14 10.60
C SER A 153 20.24 -0.32 10.96
N ARG A 154 19.25 -1.21 10.86
CA ARG A 154 19.44 -2.63 11.17
C ARG A 154 20.37 -3.31 10.17
N VAL A 155 20.19 -3.10 8.88
CA VAL A 155 21.05 -3.68 7.83
C VAL A 155 22.49 -3.21 7.98
N LEU A 156 22.71 -1.91 8.23
CA LEU A 156 24.03 -1.34 8.47
C LEU A 156 24.71 -1.92 9.71
N ASN A 157 23.98 -2.04 10.83
CA ASN A 157 24.54 -2.51 12.10
C ASN A 157 24.74 -4.04 12.16
N THR A 158 24.05 -4.81 11.32
CA THR A 158 24.13 -6.29 11.33
C THR A 158 24.94 -6.87 10.18
N ASN A 159 25.60 -6.03 9.36
CA ASN A 159 26.41 -6.44 8.20
C ASN A 159 25.71 -7.49 7.32
N LYS A 160 24.39 -7.37 7.14
CA LYS A 160 23.60 -8.28 6.31
C LYS A 160 23.98 -8.11 4.83
N SER A 161 23.71 -9.13 4.03
CA SER A 161 24.03 -9.13 2.59
C SER A 161 23.35 -7.98 1.85
N ILE A 162 23.92 -7.57 0.71
CA ILE A 162 23.42 -6.43 -0.07
C ILE A 162 21.95 -6.58 -0.50
N LEU A 163 21.44 -7.81 -0.62
CA LEU A 163 20.03 -8.10 -0.90
C LEU A 163 19.06 -7.49 0.13
N HIS A 164 19.50 -7.34 1.38
CA HIS A 164 18.66 -6.79 2.45
C HIS A 164 18.46 -5.26 2.34
N TYR A 165 19.23 -4.57 1.48
CA TYR A 165 18.98 -3.15 1.19
C TYR A 165 17.73 -2.92 0.32
N ASN A 166 17.20 -3.97 -0.32
CA ASN A 166 15.94 -3.88 -1.06
C ASN A 166 14.76 -3.51 -0.15
N PHE A 167 14.79 -3.90 1.13
CA PHE A 167 13.75 -3.58 2.09
C PHE A 167 13.69 -2.08 2.44
N PRO A 168 14.77 -1.43 2.93
CA PRO A 168 14.76 0.01 3.14
C PRO A 168 14.47 0.77 1.83
N PHE A 169 15.04 0.34 0.69
CA PHE A 169 14.74 0.97 -0.59
C PHE A 169 13.25 0.94 -0.95
N LEU A 170 12.58 -0.22 -0.77
CA LEU A 170 11.14 -0.33 -0.99
C LEU A 170 10.34 0.59 -0.04
N SER A 171 10.71 0.63 1.24
CA SER A 171 10.07 1.52 2.22
C SER A 171 10.22 3.00 1.86
N PHE A 172 11.38 3.37 1.31
CA PHE A 172 11.64 4.72 0.85
C PHE A 172 10.76 5.07 -0.37
N LEU A 173 10.64 4.17 -1.34
CA LEU A 173 9.72 4.38 -2.47
C LEU A 173 8.26 4.54 -2.01
N ILE A 174 7.80 3.72 -1.07
CA ILE A 174 6.45 3.84 -0.48
C ILE A 174 6.28 5.21 0.20
N SER A 175 7.29 5.71 0.91
CA SER A 175 7.23 7.04 1.55
C SER A 175 7.08 8.16 0.53
N ILE A 176 7.74 8.06 -0.63
CA ILE A 176 7.60 9.02 -1.73
C ILE A 176 6.17 8.96 -2.30
N CYS A 177 5.60 7.76 -2.47
CA CYS A 177 4.21 7.62 -2.91
C CYS A 177 3.24 8.36 -1.98
N PHE A 178 3.37 8.18 -0.66
CA PHE A 178 2.51 8.89 0.30
C PHE A 178 2.66 10.41 0.25
N VAL A 179 3.86 10.92 -0.02
CA VAL A 179 4.06 12.37 -0.23
C VAL A 179 3.30 12.83 -1.48
N PHE A 180 3.38 12.10 -2.58
CA PHE A 180 2.65 12.44 -3.80
C PHE A 180 1.13 12.33 -3.63
N ASP A 181 0.63 11.30 -2.94
CA ASP A 181 -0.80 11.12 -2.66
C ASP A 181 -1.32 12.25 -1.75
N PHE A 182 -0.55 12.64 -0.74
CA PHE A 182 -0.88 13.78 0.12
C PHE A 182 -0.92 15.10 -0.66
N LEU A 183 0.11 15.37 -1.47
CA LEU A 183 0.14 16.57 -2.33
C LEU A 183 -1.03 16.56 -3.32
N GLY A 184 -1.33 15.41 -3.91
CA GLY A 184 -2.51 15.19 -4.76
C GLY A 184 -3.78 15.62 -4.07
N SER A 185 -4.02 15.12 -2.86
CA SER A 185 -5.23 15.37 -2.07
C SER A 185 -5.39 16.82 -1.60
N VAL A 186 -4.29 17.56 -1.43
CA VAL A 186 -4.30 18.96 -0.95
C VAL A 186 -4.40 19.96 -2.10
N PHE A 187 -3.75 19.69 -3.23
CA PHE A 187 -3.60 20.65 -4.33
C PHE A 187 -4.53 20.43 -5.52
N PHE A 188 -5.17 19.25 -5.64
CA PHE A 188 -6.02 18.87 -6.78
C PHE A 188 -7.35 18.28 -6.30
#